data_AF-A0A660UUC4-F1
#
_entry.id   AF-A0A660UUC4-F1
#
_cell.length_a   1.000
_cell.length_b   1.000
_cell.length_c   1.000
_cell.angle_alpha   90.00
_cell.angle_beta   90.00
_cell.angle_gamma   90.00
#
_symmetry.space_group_name_H-M   'P 1'
#
loop_
_entity.id
_entity.type
_entity.pdbx_description
1 polymer ?
#
loop_
_entity_poly.entity_id
_entity_poly.type
_entity_poly.pdbx_seq_one_letter_code
_entity_poly.pdbx_strand_id
1 'polypeptide(L)'
;SVDSTIGHYAAYLNKWSARSYNQMVLEVPNFVISQNTHQVSQKDIFSILDNTECDLAYFDPPYGSNNKKMPPSRIRYAAYYHVWTTICLNDRPRLFGKAGRRADSSDKIAASVFEEFRRNPKTGRFIVVEAIECLLKNTRAQHIILSYSSGGRATADELNEAIQKCGKVKEVIEIDYRKNVMADMRWTSEWVADAETPNIEFLFLIEKD
;
A
#
# COMPACT_ATOMS: atom_id res chain seq x y z
N SER A 1 -19.76 12.22 -1.79
CA SER A 1 -18.31 12.28 -1.98
C SER A 1 -17.62 12.04 -0.65
N VAL A 2 -16.77 11.01 -0.56
CA VAL A 2 -15.94 10.78 0.63
C VAL A 2 -14.76 11.74 0.52
N ASP A 3 -14.68 12.67 1.46
CA ASP A 3 -13.51 13.50 1.65
C ASP A 3 -12.41 12.63 2.29
N SER A 4 -11.24 12.57 1.64
CA SER A 4 -10.05 11.82 2.08
C SER A 4 -9.44 12.38 3.38
N THR A 5 -9.97 13.50 3.90
CA THR A 5 -9.38 14.17 5.06
C THR A 5 -9.60 13.47 6.41
N ILE A 6 -10.65 12.64 6.63
CA ILE A 6 -10.98 12.13 8.00
C ILE A 6 -11.44 10.64 8.05
N GLY A 7 -11.53 9.92 6.93
CA GLY A 7 -12.37 8.71 6.84
C GLY A 7 -11.72 7.33 6.97
N HIS A 8 -10.71 7.10 7.81
CA HIS A 8 -10.25 5.73 8.06
C HIS A 8 -11.33 4.96 8.85
N TYR A 9 -11.91 3.89 8.29
CA TYR A 9 -13.00 3.08 8.92
C TYR A 9 -12.59 2.35 10.21
N ALA A 10 -11.36 2.56 10.67
CA ALA A 10 -10.90 2.09 11.96
C ALA A 10 -11.32 3.02 13.13
N ALA A 11 -11.86 4.21 12.83
CA ALA A 11 -12.43 5.13 13.80
C ALA A 11 -13.82 5.61 13.35
N TYR A 12 -14.59 6.17 14.30
CA TYR A 12 -15.91 6.73 14.03
C TYR A 12 -16.06 8.07 14.77
N LEU A 13 -16.91 8.95 14.24
CA LEU A 13 -17.24 10.21 14.91
C LEU A 13 -18.24 9.93 16.04
N ASN A 14 -18.01 10.53 17.21
CA ASN A 14 -18.96 10.45 18.33
C ASN A 14 -20.32 11.09 18.01
N LYS A 15 -20.35 12.04 17.06
CA LYS A 15 -21.56 12.68 16.56
C LYS A 15 -21.59 12.57 15.05
N TRP A 16 -22.78 12.34 14.51
CA TRP A 16 -23.02 12.31 13.07
C TRP A 16 -22.62 13.63 12.41
N SER A 17 -21.81 13.55 11.36
CA SER A 17 -21.49 14.71 10.52
C SER A 17 -22.73 15.19 9.76
N ALA A 18 -22.87 16.48 9.49
CA ALA A 18 -24.03 17.02 8.76
C ALA A 18 -24.31 16.29 7.43
N ARG A 19 -23.26 15.89 6.70
CA ARG A 19 -23.38 15.12 5.43
C ARG A 19 -24.00 13.73 5.58
N SER A 20 -23.95 13.12 6.76
CA SER A 20 -24.48 11.75 6.96
C SER A 20 -26.01 11.69 6.92
N TYR A 21 -26.68 12.84 7.01
CA TYR A 21 -28.13 12.96 6.84
C TYR A 21 -28.55 13.12 5.36
N ASN A 22 -27.59 13.31 4.45
CA ASN A 22 -27.90 13.39 3.03
C ASN A 22 -28.28 12.01 2.50
N GLN A 23 -29.20 11.96 1.54
CA GLN A 23 -29.52 10.73 0.84
C GLN A 23 -28.28 10.17 0.14
N MET A 24 -27.96 8.91 0.42
CA MET A 24 -26.90 8.19 -0.29
C MET A 24 -27.44 7.71 -1.64
N VAL A 25 -26.80 8.14 -2.72
CA VAL A 25 -27.07 7.67 -4.08
C VAL A 25 -25.85 6.87 -4.52
N LEU A 26 -26.07 5.62 -4.91
CA LEU A 26 -25.05 4.73 -5.46
C LEU A 26 -25.32 4.58 -6.94
N GLU A 27 -24.36 4.98 -7.76
CA GLU A 27 -24.41 4.85 -9.21
C GLU A 27 -23.38 3.82 -9.65
N VAL A 28 -23.78 2.94 -10.55
CA VAL A 28 -22.87 1.98 -11.15
C VAL A 28 -21.95 2.74 -12.10
N PRO A 29 -20.62 2.67 -11.94
CA PRO A 29 -19.71 3.34 -12.85
C PRO A 29 -19.85 2.76 -14.25
N ASN A 30 -19.64 3.59 -15.28
CA ASN A 30 -19.63 3.12 -16.65
C ASN A 30 -18.39 2.24 -16.89
N PHE A 31 -18.59 0.94 -17.07
CA PHE A 31 -17.51 0.00 -17.29
C PHE A 31 -17.14 -0.07 -18.78
N VAL A 32 -15.83 -0.03 -19.06
CA VAL A 32 -15.31 -0.43 -20.37
C VAL A 32 -15.28 -1.96 -20.42
N ILE A 33 -16.20 -2.56 -21.16
CA ILE A 33 -16.26 -4.01 -21.31
C ILE A 33 -15.22 -4.46 -22.33
N SER A 34 -14.18 -5.12 -21.84
CA SER A 34 -13.17 -5.77 -22.66
C SER A 34 -13.69 -7.15 -23.13
N GLN A 35 -13.36 -7.53 -24.37
CA GLN A 35 -13.58 -8.89 -24.88
C GLN A 35 -12.40 -9.83 -24.57
N ASN A 36 -11.32 -9.30 -23.98
CA ASN A 36 -10.16 -10.09 -23.62
C ASN A 36 -10.47 -10.99 -22.42
N THR A 37 -9.71 -12.08 -22.32
CA THR A 37 -9.78 -12.96 -21.14
C THR A 37 -9.05 -12.32 -19.97
N HIS A 38 -9.70 -12.29 -18.82
CA HIS A 38 -9.14 -11.78 -17.57
C HIS A 38 -9.08 -12.91 -16.54
N GLN A 39 -8.01 -12.93 -15.74
CA GLN A 39 -7.87 -13.84 -14.62
C GLN A 39 -7.77 -13.02 -13.33
N VAL A 40 -8.54 -13.41 -12.32
CA VAL A 40 -8.57 -12.76 -11.00
C VAL A 40 -8.31 -13.83 -9.96
N SER A 41 -7.40 -13.55 -9.02
CA SER A 41 -7.08 -14.47 -7.93
C SER A 41 -7.04 -13.75 -6.60
N GLN A 42 -7.48 -14.43 -5.55
CA GLN A 42 -7.37 -13.98 -4.16
C GLN A 42 -6.47 -14.95 -3.40
N LYS A 43 -5.16 -14.75 -3.50
CA LYS A 43 -4.11 -15.62 -2.93
C LYS A 43 -2.96 -14.79 -2.40
N ASP A 44 -2.05 -15.45 -1.68
CA ASP A 44 -0.74 -14.87 -1.38
C ASP A 44 0.00 -14.61 -2.70
N ILE A 45 0.56 -13.40 -2.87
CA ILE A 45 1.26 -13.01 -4.09
C ILE A 45 2.38 -13.99 -4.44
N PHE A 46 3.15 -14.44 -3.46
CA PHE A 46 4.27 -15.36 -3.69
C PHE A 46 3.82 -16.74 -4.16
N SER A 47 2.55 -17.11 -3.97
CA SER A 47 1.99 -18.36 -4.51
C SER A 47 1.57 -18.28 -5.98
N ILE A 48 1.46 -17.08 -6.54
CA ILE A 48 0.98 -16.86 -7.92
C ILE A 48 2.08 -16.41 -8.89
N LEU A 49 3.17 -15.81 -8.40
CA LEU A 49 4.25 -15.28 -9.25
C LEU A 49 4.84 -16.36 -10.18
N ASP A 50 4.99 -17.59 -9.69
CA ASP A 50 5.54 -18.69 -10.48
C ASP A 50 4.64 -19.18 -11.62
N ASN A 51 3.37 -18.82 -11.62
CA ASN A 51 2.39 -19.26 -12.61
C ASN A 51 1.83 -18.08 -13.43
N THR A 52 2.41 -16.89 -13.28
CA THR A 52 1.93 -15.67 -13.93
C THR A 52 3.07 -15.05 -14.72
N GLU A 53 2.91 -14.95 -16.04
CA GLU A 53 3.83 -14.30 -16.96
C GLU A 53 3.12 -13.14 -17.65
N CYS A 54 3.78 -12.01 -17.78
CA CYS A 54 3.22 -10.80 -18.40
C CYS A 54 4.32 -9.87 -18.92
N ASP A 55 3.99 -8.98 -19.84
CA ASP A 55 4.97 -8.00 -20.36
C ASP A 55 5.32 -6.92 -19.32
N LEU A 56 4.31 -6.54 -18.52
CA LEU A 56 4.38 -5.48 -17.51
C LEU A 56 3.61 -5.88 -16.25
N ALA A 57 4.29 -5.86 -15.10
CA ALA A 57 3.66 -6.02 -13.79
C ALA A 57 3.58 -4.68 -13.05
N TYR A 58 2.44 -4.38 -12.43
CA TYR A 58 2.27 -3.23 -11.54
C TYR A 58 2.03 -3.70 -10.11
N PHE A 59 2.83 -3.17 -9.16
CA PHE A 59 2.71 -3.48 -7.74
C PHE A 59 2.51 -2.22 -6.91
N ASP A 60 1.47 -2.24 -6.09
CA ASP A 60 1.17 -1.22 -5.07
C ASP A 60 0.94 -1.91 -3.71
N PRO A 61 1.99 -2.51 -3.11
CA PRO A 61 1.84 -3.22 -1.86
C PRO A 61 1.47 -2.26 -0.71
N PRO A 62 0.68 -2.68 0.28
CA PRO A 62 0.33 -1.80 1.40
C PRO A 62 1.59 -1.39 2.18
N TYR A 63 1.84 -0.09 2.29
CA TYR A 63 2.99 0.43 3.03
C TYR A 63 2.62 0.63 4.50
N GLY A 64 3.38 -0.02 5.38
CA GLY A 64 3.30 0.29 6.80
C GLY A 64 3.87 1.69 7.07
N SER A 65 3.14 2.55 7.77
CA SER A 65 3.64 3.90 8.14
C SER A 65 4.96 3.85 8.92
N ASN A 66 5.90 4.75 8.59
CA ASN A 66 7.20 4.93 9.24
C ASN A 66 7.20 5.74 10.56
N ASN A 67 6.06 5.89 11.23
CA ASN A 67 6.02 6.72 12.44
C ASN A 67 6.83 6.06 13.58
N LYS A 68 7.99 6.64 13.94
CA LYS A 68 8.88 6.18 15.02
C LYS A 68 8.44 6.70 16.40
N LYS A 69 7.62 7.76 16.45
CA LYS A 69 7.24 8.48 17.68
C LYS A 69 6.01 7.89 18.40
N MET A 70 5.32 6.91 17.83
CA MET A 70 4.22 6.20 18.49
C MET A 70 4.53 4.71 18.62
N PRO A 71 4.36 4.09 19.81
CA PRO A 71 4.29 2.65 19.89
C PRO A 71 3.14 2.19 18.96
N PRO A 72 3.33 1.12 18.17
CA PRO A 72 2.42 0.75 17.09
C PRO A 72 1.06 0.33 17.66
N SER A 73 0.16 1.28 17.89
CA SER A 73 -1.29 1.05 17.82
C SER A 73 -1.64 0.93 16.33
N ARG A 74 -1.08 -0.11 15.70
CA ARG A 74 -0.92 -0.15 14.26
C ARG A 74 -2.13 -0.77 13.62
N ILE A 75 -3.07 0.08 13.25
CA ILE A 75 -4.14 -0.29 12.33
C ILE A 75 -3.48 -0.62 10.98
N ARG A 76 -3.51 -1.89 10.59
CA ARG A 76 -3.05 -2.34 9.27
C ARG A 76 -4.01 -1.94 8.15
N TYR A 77 -3.53 -1.96 6.91
CA TYR A 77 -4.28 -1.56 5.72
C TYR A 77 -5.66 -2.23 5.65
N ALA A 78 -5.73 -3.56 5.88
CA ALA A 78 -6.98 -4.31 5.86
C ALA A 78 -8.05 -3.74 6.81
N ALA A 79 -7.65 -3.20 7.96
CA ALA A 79 -8.58 -2.61 8.91
C ALA A 79 -9.15 -1.27 8.45
N TYR A 80 -8.53 -0.57 7.50
CA TYR A 80 -9.12 0.63 6.91
C TYR A 80 -10.26 0.29 5.95
N TYR A 81 -10.36 -0.93 5.44
CA TYR A 81 -11.36 -1.31 4.42
C TYR A 81 -12.38 -2.33 4.92
N HIS A 82 -12.39 -2.63 6.23
CA HIS A 82 -13.23 -3.69 6.81
C HIS A 82 -14.74 -3.50 6.54
N VAL A 83 -15.23 -2.25 6.46
CA VAL A 83 -16.62 -1.97 6.08
C VAL A 83 -16.87 -2.36 4.62
N TRP A 84 -15.98 -1.99 3.70
CA TRP A 84 -16.08 -2.38 2.29
C TRP A 84 -16.03 -3.89 2.11
N THR A 85 -15.18 -4.59 2.86
CA THR A 85 -15.15 -6.07 2.88
C THR A 85 -16.52 -6.64 3.24
N THR A 86 -17.21 -6.06 4.23
CA THR A 86 -18.55 -6.51 4.65
C THR A 86 -19.59 -6.26 3.57
N ILE A 87 -19.51 -5.12 2.88
CA ILE A 87 -20.40 -4.79 1.77
C ILE A 87 -20.18 -5.77 0.59
N CYS A 88 -18.92 -6.00 0.20
CA CYS A 88 -18.58 -6.87 -0.93
C CYS A 88 -18.92 -8.35 -0.66
N LEU A 89 -18.66 -8.84 0.55
CA LEU A 89 -18.99 -10.21 0.93
C LEU A 89 -20.48 -10.38 1.30
N ASN A 90 -21.18 -9.27 1.53
CA ASN A 90 -22.57 -9.23 2.01
C ASN A 90 -22.77 -10.15 3.24
N ASP A 91 -21.84 -10.10 4.19
CA ASP A 91 -21.80 -10.98 5.36
C ASP A 91 -22.07 -10.25 6.68
N ARG A 92 -22.07 -11.01 7.79
CA ARG A 92 -22.23 -10.49 9.16
C ARG A 92 -21.10 -11.03 10.05
N PRO A 93 -19.91 -10.42 9.99
CA PRO A 93 -18.74 -10.91 10.70
C PRO A 93 -18.84 -10.70 12.21
N ARG A 94 -18.11 -11.51 12.98
CA ARG A 94 -17.86 -11.20 14.39
C ARG A 94 -17.10 -9.88 14.48
N LEU A 95 -17.49 -9.00 15.38
CA LEU A 95 -16.85 -7.69 15.58
C LEU A 95 -15.95 -7.68 16.82
N PHE A 96 -14.97 -6.76 16.83
CA PHE A 96 -14.09 -6.53 17.97
C PHE A 96 -13.74 -5.04 18.17
N GLY A 97 -13.33 -4.72 19.39
CA GLY A 97 -12.91 -3.38 19.78
C GLY A 97 -14.06 -2.36 19.84
N LYS A 98 -13.76 -1.17 20.36
CA LYS A 98 -14.76 -0.11 20.54
C LYS A 98 -15.35 0.40 19.23
N ALA A 99 -14.57 0.36 18.15
CA ALA A 99 -14.99 0.77 16.81
C ALA A 99 -15.78 -0.30 16.04
N GLY A 100 -15.99 -1.50 16.61
CA GLY A 100 -16.75 -2.56 15.95
C GLY A 100 -16.13 -3.01 14.63
N ARG A 101 -14.80 -3.19 14.59
CA ARG A 101 -14.11 -3.70 13.39
C ARG A 101 -14.38 -5.18 13.20
N ARG A 102 -14.29 -5.70 11.97
CA ARG A 102 -14.36 -7.15 11.72
C ARG A 102 -13.22 -7.89 12.43
N ALA A 103 -13.51 -9.00 13.11
CA ALA A 103 -12.51 -9.76 13.86
C ALA A 103 -11.36 -10.28 12.99
N ASP A 104 -11.66 -10.60 11.72
CA ASP A 104 -10.68 -11.03 10.71
C ASP A 104 -9.76 -9.88 10.23
N SER A 105 -10.17 -8.62 10.38
CA SER A 105 -9.32 -7.44 10.09
C SER A 105 -8.39 -7.08 11.26
N SER A 106 -8.24 -7.97 12.24
CA SER A 106 -7.30 -7.85 13.35
C SER A 106 -5.86 -7.91 12.85
N ASP A 107 -4.97 -7.12 13.44
CA ASP A 107 -3.54 -7.06 13.06
C ASP A 107 -2.79 -8.38 13.32
N LYS A 108 -3.39 -9.30 14.08
CA LYS A 108 -2.89 -10.67 14.32
C LYS A 108 -3.26 -11.64 13.19
N ILE A 109 -4.24 -11.29 12.37
CA ILE A 109 -4.86 -12.16 11.35
C ILE A 109 -4.57 -11.61 9.95
N ALA A 110 -4.95 -10.36 9.68
CA ALA A 110 -4.77 -9.71 8.37
C ALA A 110 -3.42 -8.98 8.27
N ALA A 111 -2.33 -9.71 8.52
CA ALA A 111 -0.98 -9.17 8.47
C ALA A 111 -0.36 -9.32 7.07
N SER A 112 -0.08 -8.21 6.39
CA SER A 112 0.79 -8.23 5.20
C SER A 112 2.27 -8.18 5.59
N VAL A 113 3.10 -8.96 4.89
CA VAL A 113 4.57 -8.89 5.02
C VAL A 113 5.12 -7.55 4.54
N PHE A 114 4.46 -6.90 3.58
CA PHE A 114 4.81 -5.57 3.08
C PHE A 114 4.55 -4.46 4.08
N GLU A 115 3.74 -4.74 5.09
CA GLU A 115 3.58 -3.85 6.22
C GLU A 115 4.60 -4.16 7.31
N GLU A 116 5.36 -5.25 7.33
CA GLU A 116 6.19 -5.62 8.49
C GLU A 116 7.27 -4.57 8.81
N PHE A 117 7.40 -4.21 10.09
CA PHE A 117 8.33 -3.17 10.58
C PHE A 117 9.54 -3.76 11.27
N ARG A 118 9.50 -5.06 11.60
CA ARG A 118 10.61 -5.75 12.23
C ARG A 118 11.72 -5.99 11.23
N ARG A 119 12.95 -5.99 11.76
CA ARG A 119 14.13 -6.47 11.05
C ARG A 119 14.20 -7.99 11.18
N ASN A 120 14.69 -8.64 10.14
CA ASN A 120 15.03 -10.05 10.19
C ASN A 120 16.28 -10.21 11.08
N PRO A 121 16.22 -11.00 12.16
CA PRO A 121 17.33 -11.10 13.12
C PRO A 121 18.58 -11.77 12.51
N LYS A 122 18.45 -12.50 11.41
CA LYS A 122 19.58 -13.19 10.75
C LYS A 122 20.35 -12.26 9.81
N THR A 123 19.66 -11.36 9.12
CA THR A 123 20.23 -10.48 8.08
C THR A 123 20.42 -9.04 8.56
N GLY A 124 19.69 -8.64 9.60
CA GLY A 124 19.59 -7.26 10.07
C GLY A 124 18.75 -6.34 9.18
N ARG A 125 18.25 -6.81 8.03
CA ARG A 125 17.46 -6.00 7.08
C ARG A 125 15.98 -5.97 7.48
N PHE A 126 15.25 -4.94 7.03
CA PHE A 126 13.81 -4.92 7.22
C PHE A 126 13.13 -6.05 6.45
N ILE A 127 12.18 -6.74 7.09
CA ILE A 127 11.44 -7.84 6.46
C ILE A 127 10.68 -7.35 5.21
N VAL A 128 10.17 -6.11 5.22
CA VAL A 128 9.51 -5.52 4.03
C VAL A 128 10.47 -5.37 2.85
N VAL A 129 11.73 -5.00 3.07
CA VAL A 129 12.73 -4.87 2.00
C VAL A 129 13.02 -6.24 1.40
N GLU A 130 13.17 -7.27 2.24
CA GLU A 130 13.36 -8.65 1.79
C GLU A 130 12.15 -9.17 1.00
N ALA A 131 10.93 -8.80 1.41
CA ALA A 131 9.71 -9.17 0.71
C ALA A 131 9.60 -8.48 -0.67
N ILE A 132 9.98 -7.20 -0.78
CA ILE A 132 10.03 -6.48 -2.06
C ILE A 132 11.10 -7.09 -2.97
N GLU A 133 12.30 -7.37 -2.46
CA GLU A 133 13.36 -8.04 -3.21
C GLU A 133 12.87 -9.40 -3.74
N CYS A 134 12.20 -10.19 -2.90
CA CYS A 134 11.60 -11.47 -3.28
C CYS A 134 10.51 -11.29 -4.37
N LEU A 135 9.66 -10.27 -4.24
CA LEU A 135 8.59 -9.95 -5.19
C LEU A 135 9.18 -9.63 -6.57
N LEU A 136 10.14 -8.70 -6.63
CA LEU A 136 10.79 -8.29 -7.87
C LEU A 136 11.54 -9.46 -8.52
N LYS A 137 12.28 -10.24 -7.72
CA LYS A 137 13.05 -11.39 -8.20
C LYS A 137 12.16 -12.45 -8.84
N ASN A 138 11.06 -12.82 -8.21
CA ASN A 138 10.20 -13.93 -8.65
C ASN A 138 9.15 -13.52 -9.69
N THR A 139 8.92 -12.22 -9.90
CA THR A 139 7.99 -11.75 -10.93
C THR A 139 8.51 -12.08 -12.33
N ARG A 140 7.71 -12.78 -13.14
CA ARG A 140 8.04 -13.09 -14.54
C ARG A 140 7.47 -12.02 -15.47
N ALA A 141 8.16 -10.89 -15.52
CA ALA A 141 7.86 -9.79 -16.42
C ALA A 141 9.14 -9.08 -16.86
N GLN A 142 9.16 -8.58 -18.09
CA GLN A 142 10.30 -7.78 -18.57
C GLN A 142 10.34 -6.42 -17.86
N HIS A 143 9.17 -5.82 -17.64
CA HIS A 143 9.04 -4.53 -16.96
C HIS A 143 8.20 -4.67 -15.69
N ILE A 144 8.61 -3.95 -14.64
CA ILE A 144 7.87 -3.85 -13.40
C ILE A 144 7.71 -2.37 -13.06
N ILE A 145 6.49 -1.95 -12.75
CA ILE A 145 6.22 -0.68 -12.09
C ILE A 145 5.95 -0.97 -10.62
N LEU A 146 6.79 -0.43 -9.74
CA LEU A 146 6.60 -0.48 -8.30
C LEU A 146 6.16 0.91 -7.82
N SER A 147 4.95 1.01 -7.30
CA SER A 147 4.50 2.12 -6.48
C SER A 147 5.18 2.02 -5.11
N TYR A 148 5.57 3.14 -4.51
CA TYR A 148 6.07 3.18 -3.13
C TYR A 148 6.00 4.59 -2.52
N SER A 149 5.48 4.70 -1.30
CA SER A 149 5.33 5.98 -0.61
C SER A 149 6.59 6.41 0.15
N SER A 150 6.90 7.71 0.17
CA SER A 150 7.99 8.31 0.98
C SER A 150 7.83 8.01 2.48
N GLY A 151 6.60 7.78 2.93
CA GLY A 151 6.26 7.39 4.31
C GLY A 151 6.42 5.90 4.62
N GLY A 152 6.88 5.09 3.66
CA GLY A 152 7.12 3.67 3.82
C GLY A 152 8.32 3.34 4.72
N ARG A 153 8.44 2.07 5.13
CA ARG A 153 9.46 1.61 6.09
C ARG A 153 10.81 1.29 5.45
N ALA A 154 10.82 0.73 4.23
CA ALA A 154 12.04 0.61 3.43
C ALA A 154 12.59 2.01 3.12
N THR A 155 13.88 2.23 3.35
CA THR A 155 14.54 3.47 2.89
C THR A 155 14.70 3.44 1.37
N ALA A 156 14.88 4.62 0.76
CA ALA A 156 15.16 4.71 -0.67
C ALA A 156 16.41 3.91 -1.06
N ASP A 157 17.46 3.94 -0.23
CA ASP A 157 18.69 3.17 -0.46
C ASP A 157 18.44 1.66 -0.39
N GLU A 158 17.76 1.18 0.64
CA GLU A 158 17.42 -0.24 0.79
C GLU A 158 16.53 -0.74 -0.37
N LEU A 159 15.62 0.11 -0.84
CA LEU A 159 14.75 -0.17 -1.98
C LEU A 159 15.54 -0.20 -3.29
N ASN A 160 16.41 0.78 -3.53
CA ASN A 160 17.26 0.83 -4.71
C ASN A 160 18.22 -0.37 -4.76
N GLU A 161 18.84 -0.74 -3.63
CA GLU A 161 19.65 -1.96 -3.53
C GLU A 161 18.84 -3.22 -3.84
N ALA A 162 17.60 -3.31 -3.34
CA ALA A 162 16.73 -4.44 -3.64
C ALA A 162 16.38 -4.52 -5.14
N ILE A 163 16.13 -3.37 -5.77
CA ILE A 163 15.84 -3.28 -7.21
C ILE A 163 17.07 -3.66 -8.04
N GLN A 164 18.25 -3.12 -7.72
CA GLN A 164 19.50 -3.34 -8.46
C GLN A 164 19.95 -4.81 -8.50
N LYS A 165 19.53 -5.62 -7.53
CA LYS A 165 19.77 -7.07 -7.54
C LYS A 165 18.90 -7.84 -8.52
N CYS A 166 17.80 -7.24 -8.98
CA CYS A 166 16.78 -7.88 -9.81
C CYS A 166 16.71 -7.29 -11.23
N GLY A 167 17.26 -6.10 -11.44
CA GLY A 167 17.22 -5.38 -12.71
C GLY A 167 17.67 -3.93 -12.53
N LYS A 168 17.26 -3.07 -13.46
CA LYS A 168 17.70 -1.66 -13.51
C LYS A 168 16.50 -0.72 -13.48
N VAL A 169 16.61 0.33 -12.67
CA VAL A 169 15.64 1.44 -12.71
C VAL A 169 15.85 2.20 -14.02
N LYS A 170 14.80 2.26 -14.84
CA LYS A 170 14.76 3.02 -16.09
C LYS A 170 14.27 4.43 -15.87
N GLU A 171 13.26 4.57 -15.02
CA GLU A 171 12.62 5.85 -14.75
C GLU A 171 12.03 5.83 -13.34
N VAL A 172 12.03 7.00 -12.71
CA VAL A 172 11.32 7.23 -11.44
C VAL A 172 10.43 8.44 -11.64
N ILE A 173 9.13 8.26 -11.41
CA ILE A 173 8.15 9.34 -11.47
C ILE A 173 7.73 9.67 -10.04
N GLU A 174 7.86 10.94 -9.69
CA GLU A 174 7.33 11.49 -8.45
C GLU A 174 5.91 12.00 -8.69
N ILE A 175 4.96 11.48 -7.92
CA ILE A 175 3.58 11.95 -7.94
C ILE A 175 3.37 12.75 -6.66
N ASP A 176 3.33 14.06 -6.82
CA ASP A 176 2.92 14.98 -5.76
C ASP A 176 1.42 14.84 -5.53
N TYR A 177 1.04 14.25 -4.39
CA TYR A 177 -0.32 14.35 -3.91
C TYR A 177 -0.54 15.76 -3.37
N ARG A 178 -1.20 16.61 -4.17
CA ARG A 178 -1.60 17.96 -3.75
C ARG A 178 -2.20 17.96 -2.32
N LYS A 179 -1.48 18.56 -1.39
CA LYS A 179 -2.05 19.51 -0.44
C LYS A 179 -1.58 20.91 -0.84
N ASN A 180 -2.46 21.89 -0.67
CA ASN A 180 -2.11 23.29 -0.89
C ASN A 180 -0.80 23.65 -0.14
N VAL A 181 0.10 24.32 -0.86
CA VAL A 181 1.32 25.05 -0.42
C VAL A 181 2.67 24.33 -0.65
N MET A 182 3.28 24.69 -1.79
CA MET A 182 4.70 25.00 -2.12
C MET A 182 5.82 24.23 -1.42
N ALA A 183 6.67 23.53 -2.18
CA ALA A 183 7.95 24.06 -2.70
C ALA A 183 8.75 22.97 -3.44
N ASP A 184 9.31 23.34 -4.60
CA ASP A 184 10.24 22.56 -5.41
C ASP A 184 11.49 22.11 -4.63
N MET A 185 12.07 20.94 -4.96
CA MET A 185 13.50 20.74 -4.70
C MET A 185 14.20 19.77 -5.66
N ARG A 186 15.38 20.22 -6.11
CA ARG A 186 16.35 19.54 -6.97
C ARG A 186 17.25 18.61 -6.16
N TRP A 187 17.76 17.61 -6.86
CA TRP A 187 18.71 16.59 -6.39
C TRP A 187 20.05 17.19 -5.95
N THR A 188 20.39 17.04 -4.67
CA THR A 188 21.75 16.76 -4.18
C THR A 188 21.66 16.04 -2.83
N SER A 189 22.61 15.12 -2.64
CA SER A 189 22.81 14.23 -1.51
C SER A 189 22.82 14.93 -0.14
N GLU A 190 21.76 14.74 0.64
CA GLU A 190 21.70 14.63 2.11
C GLU A 190 20.22 14.74 2.52
N TRP A 191 19.59 13.65 2.94
CA TRP A 191 18.23 13.74 3.50
C TRP A 191 18.17 13.09 4.88
N VAL A 192 18.25 14.00 5.85
CA VAL A 192 18.07 13.77 7.28
C VAL A 192 16.60 13.53 7.57
N ALA A 193 16.37 12.57 8.48
CA ALA A 193 15.09 12.29 9.08
C ALA A 193 14.55 13.50 9.83
N ASP A 194 13.56 14.20 9.26
CA ASP A 194 12.67 15.07 10.02
C ASP A 194 11.23 15.00 9.50
N ALA A 195 10.30 15.05 10.46
CA ALA A 195 8.89 14.70 10.35
C ALA A 195 8.01 15.71 9.56
N GLU A 196 8.60 16.40 8.59
CA GLU A 196 7.99 17.51 7.83
C GLU A 196 8.16 17.32 6.29
N THR A 197 8.58 16.14 5.82
CA THR A 197 8.66 15.87 4.37
C THR A 197 7.27 15.52 3.80
N PRO A 198 6.90 16.06 2.62
CA PRO A 198 5.63 15.73 1.98
C PRO A 198 5.51 14.22 1.70
N ASN A 199 4.30 13.68 1.80
CA ASN A 199 4.01 12.32 1.34
C ASN A 199 4.07 12.32 -0.19
N ILE A 200 5.20 11.86 -0.73
CA ILE A 200 5.43 11.72 -2.16
C ILE A 200 5.25 10.25 -2.50
N GLU A 201 4.44 9.96 -3.52
CA GLU A 201 4.38 8.62 -4.08
C GLU A 201 5.38 8.52 -5.23
N PHE A 202 6.20 7.46 -5.21
CA PHE A 202 7.17 7.17 -6.25
C PHE A 202 6.68 6.00 -7.10
N LEU A 203 6.75 6.15 -8.42
CA LEU A 203 6.62 5.04 -9.35
C LEU A 203 7.99 4.70 -9.93
N PHE A 204 8.51 3.52 -9.62
CA PHE A 204 9.77 3.01 -10.18
C PHE A 204 9.46 2.14 -11.38
N LEU A 205 9.91 2.53 -12.57
CA LEU A 205 9.96 1.65 -13.74
C LEU A 205 11.27 0.86 -13.70
N ILE A 206 11.14 -0.46 -13.62
CA ILE A 206 12.24 -1.41 -13.47
C ILE A 206 12.24 -2.32 -14.70
N GLU A 207 13.37 -2.37 -15.41
CA GLU A 207 13.63 -3.36 -16.46
C GLU A 207 14.39 -4.53 -15.81
N LYS A 208 13.81 -5.74 -15.87
CA LYS A 208 14.47 -6.95 -15.37
C LYS A 208 15.55 -7.41 -16.34
N ASP A 209 16.66 -7.91 -15.78
CA ASP A 209 17.77 -8.51 -16.53
C ASP A 209 17.38 -9.87 -17.16
#